data_AF-K1UCI9-F1
#
_entry.id   AF-K1UCI9-F1
#
_cell.length_a   1.000
_cell.length_b   1.000
_cell.length_c   1.000
_cell.angle_alpha   90.00
_cell.angle_beta   90.00
_cell.angle_gamma   90.00
#
_symmetry.space_group_name_H-M   'P 1'
#
loop_
_entity.id
_entity.type
_entity.pdbx_description
1 polymer ?
#
loop_
_entity_poly.entity_id
_entity_poly.type
_entity_poly.pdbx_seq_one_letter_code
_entity_poly.pdbx_strand_id
1 'polypeptide(L)'
;SMAGKATRGNKITYGEYGIVSLEPCWIKANQIEAARVAMTRYIKRGGKVWIKIFPEKPVTHKPMGVRMGKGKGALEYWVAVVKPGRVLFEISGVPEDVAKEALRLATHQITLQM
;
A
#
# COMPACT_ATOMS: atom_id res chain seq x y z
N SER A 1 -3.01 3.21 -14.99
CA SER A 1 -3.80 2.02 -15.40
C SER A 1 -3.37 0.83 -14.55
N MET A 2 -4.31 -0.02 -14.13
CA MET A 2 -4.03 -1.28 -13.42
C MET A 2 -3.55 -2.41 -14.34
N ALA A 3 -3.66 -2.23 -15.66
CA ALA A 3 -3.30 -3.26 -16.62
C ALA A 3 -1.77 -3.47 -16.72
N GLY A 4 -1.40 -4.73 -16.92
CA GLY A 4 -0.02 -5.19 -17.12
C GLY A 4 0.79 -5.31 -15.82
N LYS A 5 2.04 -5.76 -15.96
CA LYS A 5 2.98 -5.95 -14.84
C LYS A 5 3.74 -4.66 -14.51
N ALA A 6 4.28 -4.56 -13.30
CA ALA A 6 5.14 -3.47 -12.89
C ALA A 6 6.50 -3.55 -13.62
N THR A 7 6.82 -2.51 -14.39
CA THR A 7 8.14 -2.36 -15.05
C THR A 7 9.12 -1.54 -14.22
N ARG A 8 8.63 -0.81 -13.20
CA ARG A 8 9.41 0.03 -12.28
C ARG A 8 9.00 -0.27 -10.84
N GLY A 9 9.94 -0.05 -9.90
CA GLY A 9 9.70 -0.28 -8.47
C GLY A 9 9.34 -1.73 -8.15
N ASN A 10 9.84 -2.66 -8.97
CA ASN A 10 9.63 -4.11 -8.89
C ASN A 10 10.85 -4.85 -8.29
N LYS A 11 11.81 -4.10 -7.76
CA LYS A 11 12.98 -4.61 -7.05
C LYS A 11 13.07 -3.91 -5.70
N ILE A 12 13.54 -4.64 -4.70
CA ILE A 12 13.93 -4.08 -3.41
C ILE A 12 15.19 -3.25 -3.64
N THR A 13 15.23 -2.00 -3.18
CA THR A 13 16.37 -1.10 -3.44
C THR A 13 17.04 -0.56 -2.18
N TYR A 14 16.33 -0.50 -1.05
CA TYR A 14 16.83 0.05 0.19
C TYR A 14 16.82 -0.97 1.33
N GLY A 15 15.77 -1.79 1.41
CA GLY A 15 15.65 -2.84 2.42
C GLY A 15 16.33 -4.15 2.05
N GLU A 16 16.16 -5.14 2.92
CA GLU A 16 16.57 -6.53 2.73
C GLU A 16 15.37 -7.42 2.39
N TYR A 17 14.20 -7.10 2.96
CA TYR A 17 12.93 -7.80 2.74
C TYR A 17 11.85 -6.82 2.32
N GLY A 18 10.77 -7.29 1.69
CA GLY A 18 9.68 -6.42 1.27
C GLY A 18 8.39 -7.14 0.90
N ILE A 19 7.30 -6.38 0.80
CA ILE A 19 6.00 -6.87 0.32
C ILE A 19 5.90 -6.57 -1.17
N VAL A 20 5.60 -7.61 -1.96
CA VAL A 20 5.36 -7.51 -3.40
C VAL A 20 3.90 -7.83 -3.69
N SER A 21 3.25 -7.00 -4.48
CA SER A 21 1.89 -7.27 -4.96
C SER A 21 1.88 -8.39 -6.00
N LEU A 22 0.97 -9.34 -5.85
CA LEU A 22 0.75 -10.40 -6.84
C LEU A 22 -0.35 -10.02 -7.85
N GLU A 23 -1.24 -9.12 -7.45
CA GLU A 23 -2.45 -8.75 -8.19
C GLU A 23 -2.58 -7.23 -8.33
N PRO A 24 -3.29 -6.75 -9.37
CA PRO A 24 -3.55 -5.33 -9.52
C PRO A 24 -4.55 -4.85 -8.46
N CYS A 25 -4.27 -3.72 -7.82
CA CYS A 25 -5.16 -3.22 -6.80
C CYS A 25 -5.05 -1.71 -6.54
N TRP A 26 -6.02 -1.15 -5.82
CA TRP A 26 -5.95 0.20 -5.27
C TRP A 26 -5.74 0.13 -3.78
N ILE A 27 -4.73 0.81 -3.26
CA ILE A 27 -4.47 0.87 -1.82
C ILE A 27 -4.73 2.29 -1.34
N LYS A 28 -5.66 2.48 -0.41
CA LYS A 28 -5.99 3.80 0.15
C LYS A 28 -4.85 4.34 1.01
N ALA A 29 -4.76 5.67 1.11
CA ALA A 29 -3.76 6.34 1.95
C ALA A 29 -3.75 5.86 3.41
N ASN A 30 -4.93 5.64 4.00
CA ASN A 30 -5.07 5.14 5.37
C ASN A 30 -4.59 3.70 5.54
N GLN A 31 -4.75 2.83 4.54
CA GLN A 31 -4.24 1.46 4.56
C GLN A 31 -2.71 1.42 4.48
N ILE A 32 -2.12 2.29 3.66
CA ILE A 32 -0.66 2.45 3.59
C ILE A 32 -0.10 2.82 4.96
N GLU A 33 -0.74 3.78 5.63
CA GLU A 33 -0.33 4.23 6.96
C GLU A 33 -0.57 3.17 8.04
N ALA A 34 -1.71 2.47 8.00
CA ALA A 34 -2.00 1.38 8.93
C ALA A 34 -0.94 0.26 8.84
N ALA A 35 -0.53 -0.14 7.63
CA ALA A 35 0.53 -1.11 7.43
C ALA A 35 1.88 -0.62 7.95
N ARG A 36 2.24 0.65 7.69
CA ARG A 36 3.45 1.27 8.24
C ARG A 36 3.45 1.21 9.77
N VAL A 37 2.37 1.65 10.40
CA VAL A 37 2.21 1.63 11.86
C VAL A 37 2.31 0.21 12.42
N ALA A 38 1.68 -0.77 11.78
CA ALA A 38 1.75 -2.18 12.20
C ALA A 38 3.19 -2.71 12.19
N MET A 39 3.93 -2.48 11.09
CA MET A 39 5.35 -2.86 11.00
C MET A 39 6.19 -2.16 12.06
N THR A 40 6.09 -0.83 12.16
CA THR A 40 6.89 -0.03 13.10
C THR A 40 6.60 -0.42 14.56
N ARG A 41 5.35 -0.72 14.91
CA ARG A 41 4.99 -1.20 16.26
C ARG A 41 5.60 -2.56 16.57
N TYR A 42 5.61 -3.48 15.60
CA TYR A 42 6.16 -4.81 15.79
C TYR A 42 7.69 -4.79 15.96
N ILE A 43 8.41 -4.04 15.11
CA ILE A 43 9.88 -3.92 15.18
C ILE A 43 10.38 -2.95 16.26
N LYS A 44 9.47 -2.18 16.87
CA LYS A 44 9.75 -1.19 17.94
C LYS A 44 10.76 -0.13 17.47
N ARG A 45 11.96 -0.12 18.07
CA ARG A 45 13.08 0.78 17.70
C ARG A 45 14.12 0.10 16.78
N GLY A 46 13.86 -1.15 16.39
CA GLY A 46 14.76 -1.92 15.51
C GLY A 46 14.45 -1.66 14.04
N GLY A 47 15.50 -1.59 13.22
CA GLY A 47 15.41 -1.54 11.77
C GLY A 47 14.84 -0.25 11.16
N LYS A 48 14.59 -0.34 9.86
CA LYS A 48 14.10 0.74 9.01
C LYS A 48 12.99 0.21 8.12
N VAL A 49 11.95 1.03 7.91
CA VAL A 49 10.82 0.72 7.04
C VAL A 49 10.75 1.78 5.95
N TRP A 50 10.60 1.35 4.70
CA TRP A 50 10.36 2.23 3.56
C TRP A 50 9.00 1.95 2.97
N ILE A 51 8.30 3.02 2.62
CA ILE A 51 7.07 2.98 1.84
C ILE A 51 7.44 3.23 0.40
N LYS A 52 7.11 2.31 -0.50
CA LYS A 52 7.53 2.36 -1.91
C LYS A 52 6.43 2.87 -2.83
N ILE A 53 5.23 3.10 -2.31
CA ILE A 53 4.05 3.55 -3.05
C ILE A 53 3.51 4.84 -2.42
N PHE A 54 2.90 5.69 -3.24
CA PHE A 54 2.33 6.96 -2.80
C PHE A 54 0.89 7.10 -3.32
N PRO A 55 -0.06 7.58 -2.51
CA PRO A 55 -1.46 7.72 -2.92
C PRO A 55 -1.67 8.97 -3.77
N GLU A 56 -1.29 8.90 -5.04
CA GLU A 56 -1.34 10.01 -6.00
C GLU A 56 -2.66 10.14 -6.76
N LYS A 57 -3.52 9.10 -6.75
CA LYS A 57 -4.76 9.11 -7.52
C LYS A 57 -5.95 9.56 -6.66
N PRO A 58 -6.63 10.66 -7.00
CA PRO A 58 -7.84 11.09 -6.31
C PRO A 58 -9.04 10.21 -6.70
N VAL A 59 -9.84 9.84 -5.70
CA VAL A 59 -11.15 9.17 -5.87
C VAL A 59 -12.24 10.12 -5.41
N THR A 60 -13.19 10.38 -6.31
CA THR A 60 -14.33 11.26 -6.05
C THR A 60 -15.59 10.45 -5.84
N HIS A 61 -16.46 10.90 -4.94
CA HIS A 61 -17.73 10.25 -4.67
C HIS A 61 -18.87 11.26 -4.60
N LYS A 62 -20.04 10.81 -5.05
CA LYS A 62 -21.28 11.59 -4.94
C LYS A 62 -21.99 11.19 -3.64
N PRO A 63 -22.51 12.14 -2.86
CA PRO A 63 -23.26 11.80 -1.65
C PRO A 63 -24.40 10.83 -1.94
N MET A 64 -24.74 9.99 -0.95
CA MET A 64 -25.89 9.12 -1.06
C MET A 64 -27.18 9.93 -1.28
N GLY A 65 -28.07 9.41 -2.14
CA GLY A 65 -29.37 10.04 -2.41
C GLY A 65 -29.40 11.07 -3.54
N VAL A 66 -28.27 11.35 -4.22
CA VAL A 66 -28.27 12.23 -5.40
C VAL A 66 -28.51 11.46 -6.70
N ARG A 67 -29.19 12.07 -7.66
CA ARG A 67 -29.38 11.52 -9.01
C ARG A 67 -28.09 11.61 -9.84
N MET A 68 -28.00 10.79 -10.88
CA MET A 68 -26.94 10.87 -11.88
C MET A 68 -26.98 12.20 -12.65
N GLY A 69 -25.83 12.65 -13.18
CA GLY A 69 -25.68 13.96 -13.85
C GLY A 69 -25.13 15.08 -12.96
N LYS A 70 -25.17 16.34 -13.44
CA LYS A 70 -24.70 17.57 -12.73
C LYS A 70 -23.21 17.61 -12.33
N GLY A 71 -22.34 16.92 -13.08
CA GLY A 71 -20.90 16.96 -12.88
C GLY A 71 -20.35 15.87 -11.94
N LYS A 72 -19.07 16.02 -11.57
CA LYS A 72 -18.31 15.06 -10.75
C LYS A 72 -18.55 15.30 -9.26
N GLY A 73 -18.46 14.24 -8.44
CA GLY A 73 -18.57 14.34 -6.99
C GLY A 73 -17.34 15.01 -6.35
N ALA A 74 -17.42 15.26 -5.05
CA ALA A 74 -16.31 15.78 -4.27
C ALA A 74 -15.19 14.72 -4.12
N LEU A 75 -13.97 15.18 -3.89
CA LEU A 75 -12.84 14.32 -3.53
C LEU A 75 -13.10 13.64 -2.19
N GLU A 76 -13.06 12.31 -2.14
CA GLU A 76 -13.33 11.53 -0.94
C GLU A 76 -12.05 10.97 -0.33
N TYR A 77 -11.20 10.32 -1.13
CA TYR A 77 -9.93 9.77 -0.67
C TYR A 77 -8.91 9.64 -1.80
N TRP A 78 -7.66 9.33 -1.43
CA TRP A 78 -6.57 9.09 -2.35
C TRP A 78 -6.14 7.63 -2.32
N VAL A 79 -5.78 7.11 -3.49
CA VAL A 79 -5.31 5.73 -3.66
C VAL A 79 -3.98 5.68 -4.39
N ALA A 80 -3.16 4.71 -4.03
CA ALA A 80 -2.05 4.26 -4.85
C ALA A 80 -2.56 3.21 -5.84
N VAL A 81 -2.24 3.36 -7.13
CA VAL A 81 -2.55 2.35 -8.14
C VAL A 81 -1.39 1.35 -8.22
N VAL A 82 -1.65 0.11 -7.83
CA VAL A 82 -0.65 -0.94 -7.71
C VAL A 82 -0.83 -1.96 -8.84
N LYS A 83 0.29 -2.39 -9.43
CA LYS A 83 0.36 -3.41 -10.47
C LYS A 83 1.06 -4.65 -9.92
N PRO A 84 0.75 -5.86 -10.43
CA PRO A 84 1.49 -7.08 -10.12
C PRO A 84 3.00 -6.90 -10.26
N GLY A 85 3.75 -7.39 -9.28
CA GLY A 85 5.21 -7.28 -9.18
C GLY A 85 5.71 -5.97 -8.56
N ARG A 86 4.83 -5.04 -8.15
CA ARG A 86 5.25 -3.80 -7.49
C ARG A 86 5.62 -4.07 -6.04
N VAL A 87 6.80 -3.62 -5.62
CA VAL A 87 7.21 -3.57 -4.21
C VAL A 87 6.45 -2.45 -3.50
N LEU A 88 5.77 -2.77 -2.39
CA LEU A 88 4.91 -1.87 -1.63
C LEU A 88 5.64 -1.29 -0.41
N PHE A 89 6.33 -2.16 0.31
CA PHE A 89 7.10 -1.83 1.51
C PHE A 89 8.42 -2.57 1.50
N GLU A 90 9.44 -1.98 2.12
CA GLU A 90 10.73 -2.60 2.37
C GLU A 90 11.10 -2.47 3.84
N ILE A 91 11.86 -3.44 4.36
CA ILE A 91 12.36 -3.48 5.73
C ILE A 91 13.82 -3.96 5.76
N SER A 92 14.62 -3.42 6.67
CA SER A 92 16.01 -3.83 6.89
C SER A 92 16.42 -3.56 8.34
N GLY A 93 17.51 -4.20 8.79
CA GLY A 93 18.11 -3.96 10.11
C GLY A 93 17.38 -4.68 11.24
N VAL A 94 16.71 -5.78 10.90
CA VAL A 94 16.09 -6.71 11.85
C VAL A 94 16.35 -8.16 11.41
N PRO A 95 16.36 -9.13 12.34
CA PRO A 95 16.40 -10.55 12.00
C PRO A 95 15.28 -10.98 11.03
N GLU A 96 15.52 -12.02 10.24
CA GLU A 96 14.60 -12.48 9.19
C GLU A 96 13.22 -12.87 9.73
N ASP A 97 13.17 -13.55 10.87
CA ASP A 97 11.95 -13.96 11.55
C ASP A 97 11.11 -12.73 11.95
N VAL A 98 11.77 -11.70 12.50
CA VAL A 98 11.14 -10.42 12.84
C VAL A 98 10.65 -9.70 11.58
N ALA A 99 11.45 -9.69 10.50
CA ALA A 99 11.06 -9.09 9.23
C ALA A 99 9.81 -9.77 8.64
N LYS A 100 9.80 -11.10 8.58
CA LYS A 100 8.68 -11.89 8.06
C LYS A 100 7.39 -11.59 8.82
N GLU A 101 7.45 -11.58 10.15
CA GLU A 101 6.27 -11.33 10.97
C GLU A 101 5.78 -9.87 10.86
N ALA A 102 6.70 -8.90 10.81
CA ALA A 102 6.34 -7.50 10.56
C ALA A 102 5.60 -7.33 9.21
N LEU A 103 6.13 -7.93 8.15
CA LEU A 103 5.54 -7.87 6.80
C LEU A 103 4.20 -8.61 6.74
N ARG A 104 4.04 -9.73 7.47
CA ARG A 104 2.77 -10.44 7.61
C ARG A 104 1.70 -9.54 8.24
N LEU A 105 2.04 -8.84 9.33
CA LEU A 105 1.14 -7.89 10.00
C LEU A 105 0.76 -6.72 9.08
N ALA A 106 1.71 -6.16 8.33
CA ALA A 106 1.40 -5.13 7.34
C ALA A 106 0.43 -5.63 6.26
N THR A 107 0.60 -6.87 5.79
CA THR A 107 -0.24 -7.45 4.75
C THR A 107 -1.71 -7.48 5.18
N HIS A 108 -2.01 -7.80 6.45
CA HIS A 108 -3.37 -7.76 6.99
C HIS A 108 -4.01 -6.37 6.99
N GLN A 109 -3.22 -5.29 7.05
CA GLN A 109 -3.74 -3.92 7.01
C GLN A 109 -4.03 -3.43 5.60
N ILE A 110 -3.33 -3.98 4.59
CA ILE A 110 -3.54 -3.67 3.18
C ILE A 110 -4.49 -4.63 2.47
N THR A 111 -4.92 -5.71 3.13
CA THR A 111 -5.91 -6.64 2.58
C THR A 111 -7.14 -5.86 2.13
N LEU A 112 -7.40 -5.93 0.83
CA LEU A 112 -8.58 -5.38 0.22
C LEU A 112 -9.78 -6.23 0.57
N GLN A 113 -10.83 -5.55 1.03
CA GLN A 113 -12.19 -6.06 1.03
C GLN A 113 -12.48 -6.64 -0.36
N MET A 114 -12.64 -7.96 -0.43
CA MET A 114 -13.50 -8.56 -1.44
C MET A 114 -14.95 -8.20 -1.12
#